data_AF-G2IKZ4-F1
#
_entry.id   AF-G2IKZ4-F1
#
_cell.length_a   1.000
_cell.length_b   1.000
_cell.length_c   1.000
_cell.angle_alpha   90.00
_cell.angle_beta   90.00
_cell.angle_gamma   90.00
#
_symmetry.space_group_name_H-M   'P 1'
#
loop_
_entity.id
_entity.type
_entity.pdbx_description
1 polymer ?
#
loop_
_entity_poly.entity_id
_entity_poly.type
_entity_poly.pdbx_seq_one_letter_code
_entity_poly.pdbx_strand_id
1 'polypeptide(L)'
;MKKTFAAIVKRTEAWDPGREAHEQDGFEHHAAFVAGLEAEGFIAMAGLMEESSDVLFIFFADSVAEVRERMARDPWQQDGHAKLVRVEEVQFRIGAPQQPAGS
;
A
#
# COMPACT_ATOMS: atom_id res chain seq x y z
N MET A 1 15.08 -1.42 -15.73
CA MET A 1 15.13 -0.53 -14.57
C MET A 1 13.73 -0.50 -13.98
N LYS A 2 13.60 -0.71 -12.67
CA LYS A 2 12.31 -0.56 -12.01
C LYS A 2 11.82 0.88 -12.14
N LYS A 3 10.53 1.04 -12.41
CA LYS A 3 9.81 2.31 -12.48
C LYS A 3 9.07 2.53 -11.17
N THR A 4 8.62 3.75 -10.96
CA THR A 4 7.83 4.10 -9.77
C THR A 4 6.35 4.12 -10.10
N PHE A 5 5.55 3.54 -9.22
CA PHE A 5 4.09 3.55 -9.35
C PHE A 5 3.45 4.09 -8.07
N ALA A 6 2.37 4.85 -8.22
CA ALA A 6 1.51 5.24 -7.11
C ALA A 6 0.19 4.48 -7.22
N ALA A 7 -0.33 4.04 -6.09
CA ALA A 7 -1.65 3.42 -6.03
C ALA A 7 -2.49 3.95 -4.88
N ILE A 8 -3.79 4.02 -5.13
CA ILE A 8 -4.80 4.28 -4.10
C ILE A 8 -5.51 2.97 -3.83
N VAL A 9 -5.54 2.59 -2.56
CA VAL A 9 -6.28 1.44 -2.03
C VAL A 9 -7.37 1.98 -1.11
N LYS A 10 -8.62 1.61 -1.36
CA LYS A 10 -9.75 2.01 -0.50
C LYS A 10 -10.02 0.95 0.54
N ARG A 11 -10.32 1.38 1.76
CA ARG A 11 -11.07 0.57 2.71
C ARG A 11 -12.50 0.42 2.19
N THR A 12 -13.04 -0.78 2.23
CA THR A 12 -14.38 -1.07 1.70
C THR A 12 -15.42 -1.08 2.82
N GLU A 13 -16.65 -1.47 2.49
CA GLU A 13 -17.72 -1.76 3.45
C GLU A 13 -17.42 -2.91 4.42
N ALA A 14 -16.45 -3.78 4.13
CA ALA A 14 -16.03 -4.84 5.05
C ALA A 14 -15.09 -4.32 6.16
N TRP A 15 -14.52 -3.13 5.99
CA TRP A 15 -13.71 -2.49 7.02
C TRP A 15 -14.60 -1.92 8.14
N ASP A 16 -14.31 -2.27 9.39
CA ASP A 16 -14.98 -1.69 10.55
C ASP A 16 -14.29 -0.38 10.98
N PRO A 17 -14.93 0.80 10.84
CA PRO A 17 -14.31 2.07 11.19
C PRO A 17 -14.12 2.28 12.71
N GLY A 18 -14.76 1.45 13.55
CA GLY A 18 -14.59 1.49 15.01
C GLY A 18 -13.38 0.69 15.51
N ARG A 19 -12.68 -0.02 14.61
CA ARG A 19 -11.52 -0.87 14.91
C ARG A 19 -10.27 -0.32 14.26
N GLU A 20 -9.16 -0.35 15.00
CA GLU A 20 -7.83 -0.08 14.47
C GLU A 20 -7.42 -1.14 13.44
N ALA A 21 -6.40 -0.83 12.63
CA ALA A 21 -5.95 -1.76 11.58
C ALA A 21 -5.57 -3.15 12.12
N HIS A 22 -4.90 -3.19 13.28
CA HIS A 22 -4.48 -4.44 13.93
C HIS A 22 -5.63 -5.25 14.54
N GLU A 23 -6.78 -4.61 14.71
CA GLU A 23 -7.96 -5.24 15.24
C GLU A 23 -8.80 -5.86 14.14
N GLN A 24 -8.62 -5.51 12.85
CA GLN A 24 -9.42 -6.03 11.73
C GLN A 24 -9.18 -7.53 11.50
N ASP A 25 -10.16 -8.20 10.90
CA ASP A 25 -10.05 -9.61 10.56
C ASP A 25 -8.94 -9.83 9.51
N GLY A 26 -8.16 -10.91 9.66
CA GLY A 26 -7.07 -11.22 8.75
C GLY A 26 -5.84 -10.30 8.85
N PHE A 27 -5.78 -9.38 9.83
CA PHE A 27 -4.68 -8.42 9.97
C PHE A 27 -3.29 -9.08 9.99
N GLU A 28 -3.09 -10.16 10.76
CA GLU A 28 -1.78 -10.81 10.86
C GLU A 28 -1.25 -11.27 9.51
N HIS A 29 -2.13 -11.86 8.67
CA HIS A 29 -1.78 -12.31 7.34
C HIS A 29 -1.51 -11.14 6.40
N HIS A 30 -2.35 -10.09 6.45
CA HIS A 30 -2.13 -8.85 5.70
C HIS A 30 -0.79 -8.19 6.06
N ALA A 31 -0.51 -8.03 7.36
CA ALA A 31 0.70 -7.40 7.86
C ALA A 31 1.94 -8.18 7.45
N ALA A 32 1.92 -9.52 7.55
CA ALA A 32 3.01 -10.37 7.09
C ALA A 32 3.23 -10.25 5.57
N PHE A 33 2.14 -10.17 4.79
CA PHE A 33 2.22 -9.98 3.35
C PHE A 33 2.85 -8.64 2.97
N VAL A 34 2.37 -7.53 3.54
CA VAL A 34 2.89 -6.18 3.29
C VAL A 34 4.35 -6.05 3.74
N ALA A 35 4.70 -6.59 4.90
CA ALA A 35 6.08 -6.61 5.39
C ALA A 35 7.03 -7.37 4.44
N GLY A 36 6.56 -8.47 3.83
CA GLY A 36 7.31 -9.18 2.79
C GLY A 36 7.56 -8.30 1.56
N LEU A 37 6.54 -7.60 1.07
CA LEU A 37 6.66 -6.68 -0.05
C LEU A 37 7.59 -5.49 0.24
N GLU A 38 7.57 -4.97 1.47
CA GLU A 38 8.49 -3.94 1.94
C GLU A 38 9.94 -4.46 1.97
N ALA A 39 10.17 -5.63 2.57
CA ALA A 39 11.50 -6.24 2.68
C ALA A 39 12.13 -6.55 1.31
N GLU A 40 11.31 -6.86 0.31
CA GLU A 40 11.74 -7.04 -1.09
C GLU A 40 12.07 -5.71 -1.82
N GLY A 41 11.78 -4.56 -1.21
CA GLY A 41 11.86 -3.25 -1.84
C GLY A 41 10.82 -3.05 -2.94
N PHE A 42 9.74 -3.83 -2.92
CA PHE A 42 8.61 -3.67 -3.84
C PHE A 42 7.73 -2.50 -3.40
N ILE A 43 7.36 -2.44 -2.13
CA ILE A 43 6.75 -1.25 -1.51
C ILE A 43 7.87 -0.32 -1.06
N ALA A 44 7.85 0.91 -1.59
CA ALA A 44 8.79 1.96 -1.20
C ALA A 44 8.24 2.79 -0.04
N MET A 45 6.95 3.12 -0.07
CA MET A 45 6.24 3.87 0.97
C MET A 45 4.77 3.47 0.98
N ALA A 46 4.14 3.46 2.16
CA ALA A 46 2.71 3.32 2.29
C ALA A 46 2.20 4.19 3.45
N GLY A 47 1.00 4.74 3.34
CA GLY A 47 0.44 5.58 4.41
C GLY A 47 -1.07 5.81 4.27
N LEU A 48 -1.71 6.04 5.41
CA LEU A 48 -3.12 6.42 5.50
C LEU A 48 -3.29 7.87 5.03
N MET A 49 -4.29 8.08 4.17
CA MET A 49 -4.79 9.39 3.81
C MET A 49 -5.87 9.78 4.81
N GLU A 50 -5.49 10.51 5.87
CA GLU A 50 -6.33 10.78 7.05
C GLU A 50 -7.77 11.25 6.73
N GLU A 51 -7.93 12.18 5.77
CA GLU A 51 -9.25 12.71 5.44
C GLU A 51 -10.14 11.72 4.66
N SER A 52 -9.57 10.95 3.71
CA SER A 52 -10.35 10.03 2.88
C SER A 52 -10.43 8.61 3.45
N SER A 53 -9.59 8.28 4.43
CA SER A 53 -9.35 6.92 4.91
C SER A 53 -8.86 5.94 3.83
N ASP A 54 -8.40 6.44 2.68
CA ASP A 54 -7.72 5.64 1.66
C ASP A 54 -6.26 5.38 2.08
N VAL A 55 -5.62 4.40 1.46
CA VAL A 55 -4.19 4.12 1.65
C VAL A 55 -3.45 4.43 0.36
N LEU A 56 -2.44 5.29 0.45
CA LEU A 56 -1.51 5.56 -0.64
C LEU A 56 -0.33 4.60 -0.55
N PHE A 57 -0.03 3.93 -1.66
CA PHE A 57 1.19 3.13 -1.81
C PHE A 57 2.06 3.69 -2.92
N ILE A 58 3.38 3.68 -2.71
CA ILE A 58 4.41 3.90 -3.72
C ILE A 58 5.19 2.61 -3.91
N PHE A 59 5.35 2.16 -5.17
CA PHE A 59 6.02 0.91 -5.52
C PHE A 59 7.21 1.12 -6.46
N PHE A 60 8.17 0.21 -6.39
CA PHE A 60 9.14 -0.04 -7.45
C PHE A 60 8.81 -1.35 -8.18
N ALA A 61 8.39 -1.24 -9.43
CA ALA A 61 7.91 -2.35 -10.25
C ALA A 61 8.33 -2.19 -11.71
N ASP A 62 8.12 -3.21 -12.53
CA ASP A 62 8.35 -3.16 -13.97
C ASP A 62 7.10 -2.67 -14.73
N SER A 63 5.91 -2.84 -14.17
CA SER A 63 4.65 -2.43 -14.82
C SER A 63 3.47 -2.27 -13.86
N VAL A 64 2.41 -1.60 -14.33
CA VAL A 64 1.09 -1.58 -13.66
C VAL A 64 0.52 -2.99 -13.46
N ALA A 65 0.76 -3.90 -14.41
CA ALA A 65 0.26 -5.27 -14.34
C ALA A 65 0.88 -6.03 -13.16
N GLU A 66 2.20 -5.89 -12.95
CA GLU A 66 2.89 -6.46 -11.80
C GLU A 66 2.31 -5.93 -10.48
N VAL A 67 2.10 -4.61 -10.37
CA VAL A 67 1.48 -4.01 -9.18
C VAL A 67 0.12 -4.61 -8.90
N ARG A 68 -0.75 -4.70 -9.92
CA ARG A 68 -2.08 -5.28 -9.75
C ARG A 68 -2.04 -6.76 -9.38
N GLU A 69 -1.20 -7.54 -10.04
CA GLU A 69 -1.07 -8.98 -9.78
C GLU A 69 -0.56 -9.25 -8.37
N ARG A 70 0.48 -8.53 -7.94
CA ARG A 70 1.04 -8.70 -6.60
C ARG A 70 0.05 -8.24 -5.55
N MET A 71 -0.54 -7.06 -5.69
CA MET A 71 -1.51 -6.53 -4.74
C MET A 71 -2.81 -7.37 -4.66
N ALA A 72 -3.18 -8.10 -5.72
CA ALA A 72 -4.32 -9.03 -5.68
C ALA A 72 -4.07 -10.28 -4.79
N ARG A 73 -2.84 -10.48 -4.32
CA ARG A 73 -2.47 -11.56 -3.38
C ARG A 73 -2.53 -11.10 -1.92
N ASP A 74 -2.80 -9.82 -1.68
CA ASP A 74 -3.04 -9.28 -0.34
C ASP A 74 -4.31 -9.92 0.25
N PRO A 75 -4.24 -10.57 1.43
CA PRO A 75 -5.40 -11.12 2.12
C PRO A 75 -6.57 -10.12 2.25
N TRP A 76 -6.30 -8.85 2.56
CA TRP A 76 -7.37 -7.85 2.65
C TRP A 76 -8.00 -7.49 1.31
N GLN A 77 -7.30 -7.70 0.19
CA GLN A 77 -7.93 -7.56 -1.12
C GLN A 77 -8.73 -8.80 -1.54
N GLN A 78 -8.31 -9.98 -1.09
CA GLN A 78 -9.02 -11.22 -1.36
C GLN A 78 -10.31 -11.32 -0.55
N ASP A 79 -10.23 -10.97 0.75
CA ASP A 79 -11.36 -11.00 1.68
C ASP A 79 -12.19 -9.71 1.62
N GLY A 80 -11.83 -8.79 0.71
CA GLY A 80 -12.62 -7.62 0.37
C GLY A 80 -12.57 -6.47 1.36
N HIS A 81 -11.73 -6.49 2.40
CA HIS A 81 -11.51 -5.37 3.34
C HIS A 81 -10.89 -4.13 2.67
N ALA A 82 -10.08 -4.36 1.65
CA ALA A 82 -9.39 -3.35 0.89
C ALA A 82 -9.57 -3.56 -0.61
N LYS A 83 -9.51 -2.49 -1.39
CA LYS A 83 -9.62 -2.55 -2.85
C LYS A 83 -8.64 -1.60 -3.52
N LEU A 84 -7.77 -2.14 -4.35
CA LEU A 84 -6.93 -1.36 -5.25
C LEU A 84 -7.80 -0.66 -6.31
N VAL A 85 -7.94 0.66 -6.20
CA VAL A 85 -8.82 1.43 -7.11
C VAL A 85 -8.07 2.13 -8.24
N ARG A 86 -6.81 2.51 -8.01
CA ARG A 86 -6.01 3.23 -9.00
C ARG A 86 -4.56 2.80 -8.89
N VAL A 87 -3.91 2.64 -10.04
CA VAL A 87 -2.46 2.41 -10.14
C VAL A 87 -1.98 3.17 -11.36
N GLU A 88 -0.94 3.98 -11.17
CA GLU A 88 -0.36 4.79 -12.24
C GLU A 88 1.16 4.83 -12.14
N GLU A 89 1.83 4.87 -13.28
CA GLU A 89 3.26 5.18 -13.34
C GLU A 89 3.44 6.65 -12.97
N VAL A 90 4.37 6.92 -12.06
CA VAL A 90 4.66 8.27 -11.57
C VAL A 90 6.13 8.61 -11.74
N GLN A 91 6.40 9.88 -12.05
CA GLN A 91 7.75 10.42 -12.17
C GLN A 91 7.96 11.49 -11.11
N PHE A 92 8.58 11.09 -9.99
CA PHE A 92 8.94 12.04 -8.94
C PHE A 92 10.14 12.89 -9.38
N ARG A 93 10.00 14.21 -9.30
CA ARG A 93 11.09 15.18 -9.55
C ARG A 93 11.78 15.64 -8.26
N ILE A 94 11.10 15.45 -7.12
CA ILE A 94 11.54 15.87 -5.79
C ILE A 94 11.41 14.64 -4.90
N GLY A 95 12.49 14.28 -4.22
CA GLY A 95 12.52 13.15 -3.28
C GLY A 95 12.15 13.55 -1.86
N ALA A 96 12.04 12.56 -0.98
CA ALA A 96 11.91 12.82 0.45
C ALA A 96 13.16 13.56 0.97
N PRO A 97 13.00 14.59 1.83
CA PRO A 97 14.13 15.19 2.51
C PRO A 97 14.80 14.13 3.41
N GLN A 98 16.12 14.20 3.52
CA GLN A 98 16.80 13.43 4.56
C GLN A 98 16.36 13.99 5.92
N GLN A 99 15.82 13.13 6.78
CA GLN A 99 15.45 13.53 8.12
C GLN A 99 16.73 14.01 8.83
N PRO A 100 16.74 15.22 9.45
CA PRO A 100 17.91 15.66 10.18
C PRO A 100 18.18 14.65 11.31
N ALA A 101 19.43 14.19 11.43
CA ALA A 101 19.80 13.24 12.46
C ALA A 101 19.48 13.83 13.85
N GLY A 102 18.59 13.15 14.59
CA GLY A 102 18.33 13.42 16.02
C GLY A 102 17.07 14.20 16.36
N SER A 103 15.89 13.71 15.93
CA SER A 103 14.61 14.07 16.58
C SER A 103 14.31 13.10 17.71
#